data_AF-A0A448MR75-F1
#
_entry.id   AF-A0A448MR75-F1
#
_cell.length_a   1.000
_cell.length_b   1.000
_cell.length_c   1.000
_cell.angle_alpha   90.00
_cell.angle_beta   90.00
_cell.angle_gamma   90.00
#
_symmetry.space_group_name_H-M   'P 1'
#
loop_
_entity.id
_entity.type
_entity.pdbx_description
1 polymer ?
#
loop_
_entity_poly.entity_id
_entity_poly.type
_entity_poly.pdbx_seq_one_letter_code
_entity_poly.pdbx_strand_id
1 'polypeptide(L)'
;MTENLPQLGDYMNEHIDAWFLDGFAPSKNPDMWNENLYVQMYRFTKPNGTFATFTAASAVRKGLELVGFEVTKRKGFGKNGNA
;
A
#
# COMPACT_ATOMS: atom_id res chain seq x y z
N MET A 1 -7.66 -6.59 8.46
CA MET A 1 -7.64 -5.17 8.04
C MET A 1 -8.39 -4.94 6.74
N THR A 2 -8.20 -5.80 5.72
CA THR A 2 -8.88 -5.70 4.42
C THR A 2 -10.42 -5.67 4.50
N GLU A 3 -11.00 -6.38 5.46
CA GLU A 3 -12.46 -6.41 5.68
C GLU A 3 -13.05 -5.10 6.24
N ASN A 4 -12.21 -4.21 6.77
CA ASN A 4 -12.67 -3.00 7.48
C ASN A 4 -12.68 -1.75 6.59
N LEU A 5 -11.79 -1.67 5.60
CA LEU A 5 -11.71 -0.50 4.72
C LEU A 5 -13.01 -0.26 3.93
N PRO A 6 -13.71 -1.28 3.39
CA PRO A 6 -14.98 -1.06 2.73
C PRO A 6 -16.06 -0.44 3.64
N GLN A 7 -15.98 -0.66 4.97
CA GLN A 7 -16.96 -0.14 5.93
C GLN A 7 -16.86 1.38 6.13
N LEU A 8 -15.73 1.99 5.78
CA LEU A 8 -15.58 3.44 5.78
C LEU A 8 -16.43 4.13 4.71
N GLY A 9 -16.80 3.39 3.65
CA GLY A 9 -17.64 3.87 2.57
C GLY A 9 -17.08 5.08 1.83
N ASP A 10 -17.95 5.76 1.08
CA ASP A 10 -17.56 6.94 0.27
C ASP A 10 -17.12 8.14 1.10
N TYR A 11 -17.43 8.16 2.41
CA TYR A 11 -17.03 9.26 3.29
C TYR A 11 -15.52 9.46 3.34
N MET A 12 -14.73 8.40 3.16
CA MET A 12 -13.26 8.47 3.18
C MET A 12 -12.63 8.57 1.78
N ASN A 13 -13.42 8.63 0.70
CA ASN A 13 -12.88 8.82 -0.64
C ASN A 13 -12.04 10.09 -0.70
N GLU A 14 -10.81 10.00 -1.20
CA GLU A 14 -9.91 11.16 -1.31
C GLU A 14 -9.73 11.95 0.00
N HIS A 15 -9.68 11.28 1.16
CA HIS A 15 -9.45 11.95 2.45
C HIS A 15 -8.06 11.68 3.05
N ILE A 16 -7.36 10.64 2.61
CA ILE A 16 -6.09 10.22 3.22
C ILE A 16 -4.91 10.87 2.50
N ASP A 17 -4.10 11.61 3.27
CA ASP A 17 -2.89 12.26 2.77
C ASP A 17 -1.69 11.31 2.68
N ALA A 18 -1.57 10.36 3.61
CA ALA A 18 -0.45 9.42 3.66
C ALA A 18 -0.83 8.07 4.28
N TRP A 19 -0.28 7.00 3.72
CA TRP A 19 -0.40 5.64 4.23
C TRP A 19 0.93 5.10 4.77
N PHE A 20 0.87 4.46 5.94
CA PHE A 20 1.90 3.55 6.39
C PHE A 20 1.43 2.12 6.13
N LEU A 21 1.92 1.54 5.03
CA LEU A 21 1.59 0.19 4.64
C LEU A 21 2.57 -0.78 5.30
N ASP A 22 2.23 -1.20 6.52
CA ASP A 22 3.10 -1.99 7.39
C ASP A 22 2.43 -3.26 7.92
N GLY A 23 3.23 -4.30 8.17
CA GLY A 23 2.80 -5.62 8.58
C GLY A 23 3.92 -6.66 8.48
N PHE A 24 3.58 -7.95 8.52
CA PHE A 24 4.58 -8.98 8.25
C PHE A 24 4.98 -9.01 6.78
N ALA A 25 6.23 -9.42 6.51
CA ALA A 25 6.73 -9.58 5.14
C ALA A 25 5.73 -10.38 4.28
N PRO A 26 5.57 -10.07 2.98
CA PRO A 26 4.60 -10.76 2.13
C PRO A 26 4.73 -12.29 2.11
N SER A 27 5.95 -12.82 2.29
CA SER A 27 6.20 -14.26 2.41
C SER A 27 5.67 -14.89 3.71
N LYS A 28 5.48 -14.10 4.77
CA LYS A 28 4.97 -14.54 6.07
C LYS A 28 3.47 -14.31 6.24
N ASN A 29 2.90 -13.33 5.54
CA ASN A 29 1.48 -13.00 5.63
C ASN A 29 0.92 -12.55 4.27
N PRO A 30 0.86 -13.44 3.27
CA PRO A 30 0.45 -13.09 1.91
C PRO A 30 -0.99 -12.53 1.86
N ASP A 31 -1.87 -13.01 2.73
CA ASP A 31 -3.29 -12.62 2.76
C ASP A 31 -3.49 -11.13 3.03
N MET A 32 -2.57 -10.48 3.75
CA MET A 32 -2.61 -9.03 3.94
C MET A 32 -2.37 -8.26 2.64
N TRP A 33 -1.50 -8.77 1.77
CA TRP A 33 -0.98 -8.07 0.59
C TRP A 33 -1.77 -8.49 -0.65
N ASN A 34 -2.98 -7.96 -0.77
CA ASN A 34 -3.90 -8.33 -1.84
C ASN A 34 -4.50 -7.11 -2.57
N GLU A 35 -5.11 -7.38 -3.71
CA GLU A 35 -5.68 -6.37 -4.60
C GLU A 35 -6.76 -5.51 -3.93
N ASN A 36 -7.64 -6.12 -3.12
CA ASN A 36 -8.72 -5.37 -2.46
C ASN A 36 -8.15 -4.28 -1.52
N LEU A 37 -7.06 -4.60 -0.80
CA LEU A 37 -6.36 -3.60 0.01
C LEU A 37 -5.90 -2.43 -0.86
N TYR A 38 -5.22 -2.70 -1.98
CA TYR A 38 -4.66 -1.66 -2.84
C TYR A 38 -5.75 -0.79 -3.47
N VAL A 39 -6.86 -1.38 -3.90
CA VAL A 39 -8.01 -0.66 -4.48
C VAL A 39 -8.60 0.31 -3.45
N GLN A 40 -8.85 -0.14 -2.22
CA GLN A 40 -9.39 0.74 -1.20
C GLN A 40 -8.38 1.82 -0.78
N MET A 41 -7.09 1.48 -0.71
CA MET A 41 -6.05 2.47 -0.46
C MET A 41 -6.09 3.58 -1.50
N TYR A 42 -6.07 3.23 -2.80
CA TYR A 42 -6.09 4.22 -3.87
C TYR A 42 -7.34 5.09 -3.83
N ARG A 43 -8.52 4.48 -3.71
CA ARG A 43 -9.81 5.16 -3.62
C ARG A 43 -9.86 6.21 -2.49
N PHE A 44 -9.31 5.89 -1.33
CA PHE A 44 -9.33 6.80 -0.18
C PHE A 44 -8.18 7.80 -0.16
N THR A 45 -7.19 7.65 -1.05
CA THR A 45 -6.05 8.56 -1.11
C THR A 45 -6.43 9.83 -1.85
N LYS A 46 -6.09 10.98 -1.27
CA LYS A 46 -6.22 12.28 -1.94
C LYS A 46 -5.39 12.32 -3.24
N PRO A 47 -5.73 13.16 -4.21
CA PRO A 47 -4.79 13.54 -5.25
C PRO A 47 -3.45 13.97 -4.64
N ASN A 48 -2.35 13.40 -5.13
CA ASN A 48 -0.98 13.57 -4.59
C ASN A 48 -0.73 13.00 -3.18
N GLY A 49 -1.68 12.24 -2.62
CA GLY A 49 -1.45 11.50 -1.38
C GLY A 49 -0.41 10.39 -1.59
N THR A 50 0.24 9.99 -0.49
CA THR A 50 1.45 9.16 -0.54
C THR A 50 1.30 7.86 0.22
N PHE A 51 2.22 6.93 0.01
CA PHE A 51 2.37 5.77 0.88
C PHE A 51 3.85 5.46 1.10
N ALA A 52 4.13 4.72 2.17
CA ALA A 52 5.42 4.10 2.41
C ALA A 52 5.24 2.68 2.93
N THR A 53 6.13 1.79 2.55
CA THR A 53 6.21 0.41 3.05
C THR A 53 7.66 -0.03 3.17
N PHE A 54 7.93 -1.02 4.03
CA PHE A 54 9.27 -1.60 4.16
C PHE A 54 9.57 -2.65 3.08
N THR A 55 8.55 -3.18 2.40
CA THR A 55 8.72 -4.30 1.48
C THR A 55 8.97 -3.85 0.03
N ALA A 56 10.02 -4.39 -0.58
CA ALA A 56 10.35 -4.22 -1.99
C ALA A 56 9.74 -5.30 -2.90
N ALA A 57 8.81 -6.11 -2.40
CA ALA A 57 8.31 -7.28 -3.11
C ALA A 57 7.65 -6.87 -4.44
N SER A 58 8.05 -7.53 -5.53
CA SER A 58 7.58 -7.18 -6.88
C SER A 58 6.07 -7.32 -7.05
N ALA A 59 5.44 -8.28 -6.36
CA ALA A 59 3.99 -8.45 -6.36
C ALA A 59 3.27 -7.25 -5.72
N VAL A 60 3.78 -6.76 -4.58
CA VAL A 60 3.22 -5.59 -3.90
C VAL A 60 3.37 -4.34 -4.76
N ARG A 61 4.56 -4.12 -5.34
CA ARG A 61 4.80 -3.01 -6.27
C ARG A 61 3.81 -3.04 -7.43
N LYS A 62 3.71 -4.17 -8.13
CA LYS A 62 2.80 -4.31 -9.28
C LYS A 62 1.34 -4.11 -8.90
N GLY A 63 0.92 -4.60 -7.73
CA GLY A 63 -0.45 -4.40 -7.24
C GLY A 63 -0.78 -2.94 -6.97
N LEU A 64 0.14 -2.18 -6.38
CA LEU A 64 -0.01 -0.74 -6.14
C LEU A 64 0.03 0.06 -7.46
N GLU A 65 0.91 -0.28 -8.38
CA GLU A 65 0.96 0.33 -9.73
C GLU A 65 -0.35 0.08 -10.49
N LEU A 66 -0.92 -1.13 -10.39
CA LEU A 66 -2.16 -1.50 -11.10
C LEU A 66 -3.37 -0.66 -10.69
N VAL A 67 -3.46 -0.25 -9.42
CA VAL A 67 -4.57 0.58 -8.93
C VAL A 67 -4.36 2.07 -9.18
N GLY A 68 -3.17 2.48 -9.65
CA GLY A 68 -2.89 3.85 -10.07
C GLY A 68 -1.85 4.59 -9.25
N PHE A 69 -1.20 3.96 -8.27
CA PHE A 69 -0.08 4.59 -7.58
C PHE A 69 1.17 4.64 -8.46
N GLU A 70 1.88 5.78 -8.42
CA GLU A 70 3.27 5.83 -8.88
C GLU A 70 4.19 5.27 -7.79
N VAL A 71 4.96 4.21 -8.11
CA VAL A 71 5.79 3.53 -7.11
C VAL A 71 7.28 3.72 -7.42
N THR A 72 7.96 4.46 -6.54
CA THR A 72 9.41 4.65 -6.62
C THR A 72 10.13 3.84 -5.55
N LYS A 73 11.07 3.00 -5.98
CA LYS A 73 11.97 2.28 -5.08
C LYS A 73 13.00 3.24 -4.49
N ARG A 74 13.09 3.33 -3.16
CA ARG A 74 14.12 4.11 -2.47
C ARG A 74 15.11 3.19 -1.78
N LYS A 75 16.35 3.64 -1.62
CA LYS A 75 17.38 2.87 -0.91
C LYS A 75 16.93 2.67 0.55
N GLY A 76 16.71 1.42 0.94
CA GLY A 76 16.32 1.07 2.31
C GLY A 76 17.39 1.44 3.33
N PHE A 77 16.97 1.55 4.60
CA PHE A 77 17.87 1.85 5.71
C PHE A 77 18.60 0.57 6.16
N GLY A 78 19.94 0.53 6.05
CA GLY A 78 20.79 -0.57 6.56
C GLY A 78 21.46 -1.46 5.50
N LYS A 79 22.29 -2.42 5.95
CA LYS A 79 23.18 -3.25 5.11
C LYS A 79 22.46 -4.26 4.19
N ASN A 80 21.17 -4.51 4.39
CA ASN A 80 20.37 -5.42 3.57
C ASN A 80 19.44 -4.60 2.66
N GLY A 81 20.03 -3.74 1.84
CA GLY A 81 19.32 -2.74 1.06
C GLY A 81 18.51 -3.33 -0.08
N ASN A 82 17.23 -3.57 0.17
CA ASN A 82 16.15 -3.51 -0.81
C ASN A 82 14.87 -3.16 -0.03
N ALA A 83 14.61 -1.87 0.11
CA ALA A 83 13.24 -1.36 0.21
C ALA A 83 12.68 -1.21 -1.20
#